data_AF-A0A0A3JB91-F1
#
_entry.id   AF-A0A0A3JB91-F1
#
_cell.length_a   1.000
_cell.length_b   1.000
_cell.length_c   1.000
_cell.angle_alpha   90.00
_cell.angle_beta   90.00
_cell.angle_gamma   90.00
#
_symmetry.space_group_name_H-M   'P 1'
#
loop_
_entity.id
_entity.type
_entity.pdbx_description
1 polymer ?
#
loop_
_entity_poly.entity_id
_entity_poly.type
_entity_poly.pdbx_seq_one_letter_code
_entity_poly.pdbx_strand_id
1 'polypeptide(L)' 'MHVDLSEDPNERPTPIRLGYRTGRNALIELLDLYRSIGVNHLFLALFDGKRPADEVLDELGEEVLPHFPAL' A
#
# COMPACT_ATOMS: atom_id res chain seq x y z
N MET A 1 -5.64 2.95 6.25
CA MET A 1 -6.22 2.97 4.88
C MET A 1 -6.45 1.54 4.43
N HIS A 2 -7.58 1.25 3.79
CA HIS A 2 -7.80 -0.07 3.18
C HIS A 2 -6.95 -0.20 1.92
N VAL A 3 -6.19 -1.30 1.80
CA VAL A 3 -5.41 -1.60 0.60
C VAL A 3 -5.70 -3.02 0.12
N ASP A 4 -6.05 -3.13 -1.15
CA ASP A 4 -6.02 -4.38 -1.92
C ASP A 4 -4.80 -4.33 -2.85
N LEU A 5 -3.71 -4.97 -2.46
CA LEU A 5 -2.46 -4.94 -3.22
C LEU A 5 -2.56 -5.90 -4.41
N SER A 6 -2.35 -5.41 -5.62
CA SER A 6 -2.38 -6.21 -6.84
C SER A 6 -1.14 -7.11 -6.98
N GLU A 7 -1.25 -8.15 -7.80
CA GLU A 7 -0.11 -8.91 -8.31
C GLU A 7 0.68 -8.13 -9.37
N ASP A 8 0.03 -7.25 -10.14
CA ASP A 8 0.71 -6.36 -11.07
C ASP A 8 1.33 -5.19 -10.28
N PRO A 9 2.68 -5.08 -10.21
CA PRO A 9 3.37 -4.02 -9.47
C PRO A 9 2.99 -2.61 -9.95
N ASN A 10 2.56 -2.49 -11.20
CA ASN A 10 2.25 -1.24 -11.89
C ASN A 10 0.74 -1.00 -12.06
N GLU A 11 -0.13 -1.82 -11.45
CA GLU A 11 -1.57 -1.59 -11.53
C GLU A 11 -1.90 -0.20 -10.98
N ARG A 12 -2.61 0.60 -11.78
CA ARG A 12 -2.97 1.96 -11.40
C ARG A 12 -3.97 1.97 -10.23
N PRO A 13 -3.95 3.00 -9.37
CA PRO A 13 -4.86 3.07 -8.24
C PRO A 13 -6.32 3.14 -8.70
N THR A 14 -7.14 2.25 -8.18
CA THR A 14 -8.61 2.27 -8.34
C THR A 14 -9.24 2.44 -6.96
N PRO A 15 -10.19 3.36 -6.77
CA PRO A 15 -10.81 3.57 -5.47
C PRO A 15 -11.62 2.35 -5.02
N ILE A 16 -11.49 2.01 -3.75
CA ILE A 16 -12.33 1.03 -3.04
C ILE A 16 -12.90 1.69 -1.78
N ARG A 17 -13.79 1.00 -1.06
CA ARG A 17 -14.31 1.50 0.20
C ARG A 17 -13.16 1.76 1.19
N LEU A 18 -12.99 3.04 1.57
CA LEU A 18 -11.99 3.52 2.52
C LEU A 18 -10.52 3.31 2.09
N GLY A 19 -10.25 3.24 0.77
CA GLY A 19 -8.88 3.19 0.27
C GLY A 19 -8.77 2.84 -1.21
N TYR A 20 -7.75 2.04 -1.57
CA TYR A 20 -7.41 1.77 -2.97
C TYR A 20 -7.07 0.31 -3.23
N ARG A 21 -7.39 -0.16 -4.44
CA ARG A 21 -6.71 -1.27 -5.10
C ARG A 21 -5.59 -0.71 -5.97
N THR A 22 -4.37 -1.24 -5.86
CA THR A 22 -3.20 -0.69 -6.58
C THR A 22 -2.06 -1.69 -6.63
N GLY A 23 -1.12 -1.51 -7.57
CA GLY A 23 0.20 -2.14 -7.51
C GLY A 23 1.14 -1.41 -6.55
N ARG A 24 2.23 -2.06 -6.15
CA ARG A 24 3.17 -1.53 -5.15
C ARG A 24 3.87 -0.23 -5.57
N ASN A 25 4.18 -0.05 -6.86
CA ASN A 25 4.88 1.15 -7.33
C ASN A 25 3.99 2.39 -7.16
N ALA A 26 2.74 2.29 -7.56
CA ALA A 26 1.76 3.35 -7.36
C ALA A 26 1.36 3.54 -5.88
N LEU A 27 1.45 2.48 -5.05
CA LEU A 27 1.27 2.61 -3.60
C LEU A 27 2.39 3.46 -2.98
N ILE A 28 3.65 3.27 -3.37
CA ILE A 28 4.77 4.08 -2.88
C ILE A 28 4.55 5.56 -3.21
N GLU A 29 4.17 5.88 -4.45
CA GLU A 29 3.84 7.25 -4.86
C GLU A 29 2.70 7.85 -4.02
N LEU A 30 1.66 7.06 -3.75
CA LEU A 30 0.52 7.47 -2.94
C LEU A 30 0.92 7.74 -1.48
N LEU A 31 1.77 6.89 -0.90
CA LEU A 31 2.27 7.06 0.47
C LEU A 31 3.19 8.27 0.57
N ASP A 32 4.02 8.55 -0.43
CA ASP A 32 4.83 9.77 -0.49
C ASP A 32 3.94 11.02 -0.63
N LEU A 33 2.85 10.95 -1.39
CA LEU A 33 1.87 12.03 -1.42
C LEU A 33 1.28 12.27 -0.02
N TYR A 34 0.85 11.22 0.69
CA TYR A 34 0.37 11.33 2.08
C TYR A 34 1.42 11.96 3.01
N ARG A 35 2.68 11.54 2.90
CA ARG A 35 3.80 12.12 3.64
C ARG A 35 3.95 13.62 3.33
N SER A 36 3.90 14.01 2.05
CA SER A 36 4.07 15.41 1.61
C SER A 36 2.97 16.34 2.11
N ILE A 37 1.77 15.82 2.38
CA ILE A 37 0.65 16.58 2.95
C ILE A 37 0.58 16.51 4.48
N GLY A 38 1.62 15.95 5.13
CA GLY A 38 1.79 15.97 6.58
C GLY A 38 1.25 14.74 7.33
N VAL A 39 0.94 13.63 6.64
CA VAL A 39 0.61 12.38 7.34
C VAL A 39 1.89 11.77 7.92
N ASN A 40 1.95 11.62 9.25
CA ASN A 40 3.13 11.09 9.94
C ASN A 40 3.09 9.56 10.14
N HIS A 41 1.90 8.98 10.28
CA HIS A 41 1.72 7.55 10.46
C HIS A 41 0.44 7.10 9.76
N LEU A 42 0.54 6.00 9.00
CA LEU A 42 -0.55 5.43 8.25
C LEU A 42 -0.48 3.90 8.39
N PHE A 43 -1.53 3.31 8.94
CA PHE A 43 -1.66 1.85 9.03
C PHE A 43 -2.44 1.31 7.82
N LEU A 44 -2.08 0.12 7.34
CA LEU A 44 -2.73 -0.55 6.22
C LEU A 44 -3.67 -1.65 6.73
N ALA A 45 -4.91 -1.64 6.26
CA ALA A 45 -5.89 -2.69 6.53
C ALA A 45 -6.03 -3.57 5.28
N LEU A 46 -5.90 -4.90 5.45
CA LEU A 46 -5.86 -5.90 4.37
C LEU A 46 -7.12 -6.80 4.36
N PHE A 47 -8.27 -6.28 4.81
CA PHE A 47 -9.45 -7.11 5.11
C PHE A 47 -10.13 -7.75 3.90
N ASP A 48 -10.20 -7.03 2.76
CA ASP A 48 -10.95 -7.48 1.56
C ASP A 48 -10.03 -7.69 0.34
N GLY A 49 -8.74 -8.00 0.59
CA GLY A 49 -7.76 -8.25 -0.47
C GLY A 49 -8.00 -9.58 -1.20
N LYS A 50 -7.66 -9.64 -2.49
CA LYS A 50 -7.78 -10.89 -3.28
C LYS A 50 -6.69 -11.92 -2.98
N ARG A 51 -5.51 -11.44 -2.57
CA ARG A 51 -4.33 -12.24 -2.25
C ARG A 51 -4.30 -12.61 -0.76
N PRO A 52 -3.70 -13.75 -0.38
CA PRO A 52 -3.43 -14.07 1.02
C PRO A 52 -2.67 -12.92 1.73
N ALA A 53 -3.09 -12.60 2.96
CA ALA A 53 -2.59 -11.42 3.67
C ALA A 53 -1.11 -11.55 4.08
N ASP A 54 -0.62 -12.76 4.30
CA ASP A 54 0.78 -13.09 4.56
C ASP A 54 1.67 -12.78 3.34
N GLU A 55 1.28 -13.23 2.14
CA GLU A 55 2.02 -12.91 0.91
C GLU A 55 2.04 -11.40 0.62
N VAL A 56 0.94 -10.70 0.91
CA VAL A 56 0.88 -9.24 0.78
C VAL A 56 1.78 -8.57 1.83
N LEU A 57 1.81 -9.07 3.05
CA LEU A 57 2.65 -8.53 4.12
C LEU A 57 4.14 -8.69 3.79
N ASP A 58 4.53 -9.84 3.26
CA ASP A 58 5.91 -10.10 2.81
C ASP A 58 6.32 -9.11 1.71
N GLU A 59 5.50 -8.93 0.66
CA GLU A 59 5.78 -7.96 -0.40
C GLU A 59 5.84 -6.51 0.13
N LEU A 60 4.94 -6.13 1.03
CA LEU A 60 4.99 -4.82 1.67
C LEU A 60 6.28 -4.64 2.48
N GLY A 61 6.73 -5.68 3.18
CA GLY A 61 7.95 -5.67 3.98
C GLY A 61 9.22 -5.56 3.13
N GLU A 62 9.27 -6.28 2.01
CA GLU A 62 10.44 -6.34 1.12
C GLU A 62 10.53 -5.14 0.19
N GLU A 63 9.40 -4.71 -0.38
CA GLU A 63 9.39 -3.79 -1.53
C GLU A 63 8.88 -2.38 -1.19
N VAL A 64 8.04 -2.23 -0.16
CA VAL A 64 7.44 -0.92 0.19
C VAL A 64 8.08 -0.32 1.43
N LEU A 65 8.25 -1.10 2.50
CA LEU A 65 8.75 -0.63 3.79
C LEU A 65 10.14 0.02 3.73
N PRO A 66 11.10 -0.40 2.87
CA PRO A 66 12.40 0.28 2.76
C PRO A 66 12.32 1.77 2.36
N HIS A 67 11.23 2.19 1.72
CA HIS A 67 10.97 3.60 1.37
C HIS A 67 10.40 4.43 2.55
N PHE A 68 9.90 3.74 3.58
CA PHE A 68 9.27 4.31 4.77
C PHE A 68 9.79 3.61 6.04
N PRO A 69 11.11 3.67 6.32
CA PRO A 69 11.73 2.93 7.41
C PRO A 69 11.26 3.43 8.78
N ALA A 70 11.42 2.57 9.79
CA ALA A 70 11.24 2.98 11.18
C ALA A 70 12.24 4.09 11.56
N LEU A 71 11.79 5.02 12.41
CA LEU A 71 12.59 6.10 12.98
C LEU A 71 13.43 5.63 14.16
#